data_AF-A0A8T3E0V6-F1
#
_entry.id   AF-A0A8T3E0V6-F1
#
_cell.length_a   1.000
_cell.length_b   1.000
_cell.length_c   1.000
_cell.angle_alpha   90.00
_cell.angle_beta   90.00
_cell.angle_gamma   90.00
#
_symmetry.space_group_name_H-M   'P 1'
#
loop_
_entity.id
_entity.type
_entity.pdbx_description
1 polymer ?
#
loop_
_entity_poly.entity_id
_entity_poly.type
_entity_poly.pdbx_seq_one_letter_code
_entity_poly.pdbx_strand_id
1 'polypeptide(L)'
;MSGTNVGEKVDGSNTMNNKNISLPMSRVKLIMKSSPDVSSINQDALFLTTKATELFVQHLAQCSFKRGSGKEKNTLSYSDLANAAEETDTFQFLTDILPKKILARDYLRSLEERGEDGDA
;
A
#
# COMPACT_ATOMS: atom_id res chain seq x y z
N MET A 1 1.78 -59.59 -13.43
CA MET A 1 2.92 -58.65 -13.50
C MET A 1 2.90 -58.01 -14.87
N SER A 2 2.73 -56.69 -14.92
CA SER A 2 3.22 -55.78 -15.96
C SER A 2 2.62 -54.43 -15.64
N GLY A 3 3.25 -53.76 -14.67
CA GLY A 3 3.12 -52.33 -14.52
C GLY A 3 4.12 -51.65 -15.43
N THR A 4 3.70 -50.56 -16.07
CA THR A 4 4.47 -49.32 -16.20
C THR A 4 3.51 -48.27 -16.71
N ASN A 5 3.04 -47.45 -15.77
CA ASN A 5 2.44 -46.15 -16.00
C ASN A 5 3.57 -45.11 -15.86
N VAL A 6 3.41 -43.94 -16.49
CA VAL A 6 4.14 -42.67 -16.35
C VAL A 6 4.61 -42.13 -17.69
N GLY A 7 3.95 -41.05 -18.10
CA GLY A 7 4.35 -40.18 -19.18
C GLY A 7 3.39 -39.01 -19.41
N GLU A 8 2.64 -38.58 -18.38
CA GLU A 8 1.82 -37.37 -18.47
C GLU A 8 2.76 -36.16 -18.31
N LYS A 9 3.22 -35.63 -19.45
CA LYS A 9 3.88 -34.32 -19.49
C LYS A 9 2.84 -33.27 -19.14
N VAL A 10 2.88 -32.82 -17.89
CA VAL A 10 2.17 -31.61 -17.44
C VAL A 10 2.78 -30.44 -18.21
N ASP A 11 2.05 -29.98 -19.20
CA ASP A 11 2.34 -28.79 -19.98
C ASP A 11 2.44 -27.59 -19.03
N GLY A 12 3.62 -26.99 -18.96
CA GLY A 12 3.87 -25.79 -18.19
C GLY A 12 3.19 -24.61 -18.86
N SER A 13 1.91 -24.43 -18.58
CA SER A 13 1.14 -23.25 -19.00
C SER A 13 1.59 -22.01 -18.21
N ASN A 14 2.82 -21.55 -18.43
CA ASN A 14 3.36 -20.31 -17.91
C ASN A 14 2.92 -19.11 -18.76
N THR A 15 1.61 -18.93 -18.92
CA THR A 15 1.04 -17.84 -19.71
C THR A 15 -0.29 -17.34 -19.15
N MET A 16 -0.41 -17.16 -17.84
CA MET A 16 -1.43 -16.25 -17.30
C MET A 16 -1.01 -14.80 -17.62
N ASN A 17 -1.24 -14.39 -18.87
CA ASN A 17 -1.42 -13.02 -19.33
C ASN A 17 -0.71 -11.92 -18.52
N ASN A 18 0.63 -11.85 -18.62
CA ASN A 18 1.44 -10.72 -18.15
C ASN A 18 0.98 -9.35 -18.69
N LYS A 19 0.09 -9.32 -19.69
CA LYS A 19 -0.53 -8.10 -20.22
C LYS A 19 -1.52 -7.43 -19.26
N ASN A 20 -1.97 -8.12 -18.22
CA ASN A 20 -2.92 -7.55 -17.28
C ASN A 20 -2.26 -6.81 -16.14
N ILE A 21 -1.03 -7.12 -15.74
CA ILE A 21 -0.34 -6.53 -14.58
C ILE A 21 0.59 -5.39 -15.02
N SER A 22 0.51 -4.23 -14.35
CA SER A 22 1.38 -3.07 -14.53
C SER A 22 2.59 -3.08 -13.57
N LEU A 23 2.47 -3.64 -12.37
CA LEU A 23 3.56 -3.69 -11.39
C LEU A 23 4.46 -4.92 -11.63
N PRO A 24 5.80 -4.77 -11.58
CA PRO A 24 6.69 -5.91 -11.77
C PRO A 24 6.59 -6.89 -10.60
N MET A 25 6.06 -8.10 -10.86
CA MET A 25 5.87 -9.15 -9.85
C MET A 25 7.17 -9.51 -9.11
N SER A 26 8.34 -9.36 -9.74
CA SER A 26 9.63 -9.57 -9.09
C SER A 26 9.90 -8.59 -7.94
N ARG A 27 9.49 -7.32 -8.08
CA ARG A 27 9.60 -6.33 -7.01
C ARG A 27 8.59 -6.56 -5.91
N VAL A 28 7.35 -6.92 -6.26
CA VAL A 28 6.33 -7.30 -5.28
C VAL A 28 6.81 -8.50 -4.47
N LYS A 29 7.35 -9.54 -5.12
CA LYS A 29 7.91 -10.72 -4.45
C LYS A 29 9.05 -10.37 -3.50
N LEU A 30 9.94 -9.45 -3.90
CA LEU A 30 11.04 -8.98 -3.06
C LEU A 30 10.52 -8.29 -1.79
N ILE A 31 9.53 -7.41 -1.92
CA ILE A 31 8.90 -6.72 -0.78
C ILE A 31 8.18 -7.71 0.12
N MET A 32 7.41 -8.66 -0.44
CA MET A 32 6.75 -9.70 0.36
C MET A 32 7.77 -10.50 1.19
N LYS A 33 8.94 -10.83 0.62
CA LYS A 33 10.02 -11.55 1.29
C LYS A 33 10.85 -10.72 2.27
N SER A 34 10.67 -9.39 2.34
CA SER A 34 11.35 -8.58 3.35
C SER A 34 10.74 -8.78 4.75
N SER A 35 9.55 -9.37 4.82
CA SER A 35 8.93 -9.75 6.09
C SER A 35 9.62 -11.02 6.64
N PRO A 36 10.06 -11.03 7.91
CA PRO A 36 10.83 -12.13 8.49
C PRO A 36 10.07 -13.46 8.48
N ASP A 37 8.74 -13.43 8.51
CA ASP A 37 7.89 -14.62 8.57
C ASP A 37 7.54 -15.19 7.17
N VAL A 38 8.04 -14.61 6.08
CA VAL A 38 7.71 -15.03 4.70
C VAL A 38 8.88 -15.77 4.05
N SER A 39 8.85 -17.11 4.15
CA SER A 39 9.89 -17.99 3.56
C SER A 39 9.68 -18.28 2.07
N SER A 40 8.46 -18.67 1.71
CA SER A 40 8.05 -19.03 0.35
C SER A 40 6.71 -18.38 -0.02
N ILE A 41 6.50 -18.15 -1.32
CA ILE A 41 5.32 -17.45 -1.84
C ILE A 41 4.82 -18.23 -3.06
N ASN A 42 3.57 -18.67 -3.01
CA ASN A 42 2.87 -19.27 -4.16
C ASN A 42 2.69 -18.24 -5.28
N GLN A 43 2.78 -18.68 -6.53
CA GLN A 43 2.59 -17.84 -7.72
C GLN A 43 1.20 -17.17 -7.76
N ASP A 44 0.13 -17.86 -7.36
CA ASP A 44 -1.22 -17.28 -7.33
C ASP A 44 -1.34 -16.17 -6.28
N ALA A 45 -0.77 -16.39 -5.10
CA ALA A 45 -0.71 -15.37 -4.04
C ALA A 45 0.12 -14.15 -4.49
N LEU A 46 1.22 -14.37 -5.20
CA LEU A 46 2.02 -13.30 -5.78
C LEU A 46 1.25 -12.50 -6.83
N PHE A 47 0.52 -13.19 -7.72
CA PHE A 47 -0.32 -12.54 -8.73
C PHE A 47 -1.42 -11.69 -8.08
N LEU A 48 -2.16 -12.27 -7.12
CA LEU A 48 -3.25 -11.59 -6.42
C LEU A 48 -2.73 -10.37 -5.64
N THR A 49 -1.62 -10.52 -4.91
CA THR A 49 -1.01 -9.42 -4.15
C THR A 49 -0.55 -8.30 -5.08
N THR A 50 0.03 -8.65 -6.23
CA THR A 50 0.43 -7.67 -7.24
C THR A 50 -0.78 -6.87 -7.73
N LYS A 51 -1.89 -7.56 -8.03
CA LYS A 51 -3.14 -6.94 -8.45
C LYS A 51 -3.82 -6.09 -7.39
N ALA A 52 -3.87 -6.58 -6.16
CA ALA A 52 -4.37 -5.82 -5.03
C ALA A 52 -3.56 -4.53 -4.81
N THR A 53 -2.23 -4.61 -4.96
CA THR A 53 -1.34 -3.44 -4.81
C THR A 53 -1.62 -2.37 -5.87
N GLU A 54 -1.86 -2.76 -7.12
CA GLU A 54 -2.26 -1.82 -8.18
C GLU A 54 -3.56 -1.10 -7.86
N LEU A 55 -4.59 -1.87 -7.48
CA LEU A 55 -5.90 -1.32 -7.13
C LEU A 55 -5.82 -0.44 -5.89
N PHE A 56 -5.01 -0.83 -4.91
CA PHE A 56 -4.77 -0.05 -3.70
C PHE A 56 -4.16 1.32 -4.02
N VAL A 57 -3.12 1.39 -4.85
CA VAL A 57 -2.50 2.67 -5.23
C VAL A 57 -3.51 3.57 -5.97
N GLN A 58 -4.28 3.02 -6.89
CA GLN A 58 -5.34 3.76 -7.58
C GLN A 58 -6.41 4.27 -6.61
N HIS A 59 -6.85 3.41 -5.69
CA HIS A 59 -7.88 3.74 -4.71
C HIS A 59 -7.41 4.84 -3.76
N LEU A 60 -6.18 4.72 -3.22
CA LEU A 60 -5.57 5.75 -2.38
C LEU A 60 -5.53 7.10 -3.10
N ALA A 61 -5.01 7.14 -4.33
CA ALA A 61 -4.92 8.37 -5.11
C ALA A 61 -6.30 9.01 -5.36
N GLN A 62 -7.30 8.21 -5.73
CA GLN A 62 -8.66 8.70 -5.98
C GLN A 62 -9.35 9.20 -4.70
N CYS A 63 -9.22 8.48 -3.59
CA CYS A 63 -9.81 8.86 -2.31
C CYS A 63 -9.18 10.16 -1.79
N SER A 64 -7.85 10.26 -1.80
CA SER A 64 -7.13 11.48 -1.41
C SER A 64 -7.48 12.65 -2.32
N PHE A 65 -7.56 12.45 -3.64
CA PHE A 65 -7.93 13.51 -4.58
C PHE A 65 -9.35 14.05 -4.35
N LYS A 66 -10.32 13.16 -4.06
CA LYS A 66 -11.72 13.52 -3.85
C LYS A 66 -11.98 14.21 -2.51
N ARG A 67 -11.27 13.82 -1.46
CA ARG A 67 -11.43 14.39 -0.10
C ARG A 67 -10.61 15.65 0.12
N GLY A 68 -9.47 15.76 -0.56
CA GLY A 68 -8.60 16.92 -0.49
C GLY A 68 -9.05 18.09 -1.35
N SER A 69 -8.20 19.12 -1.45
CA SER A 69 -8.42 20.27 -2.34
C SER A 69 -8.18 19.95 -3.82
N GLY A 70 -7.94 18.67 -4.14
CA GLY A 70 -7.58 18.22 -5.47
C GLY A 70 -8.68 18.43 -6.51
N LYS A 71 -9.95 18.37 -6.12
CA LYS A 71 -11.08 18.66 -7.03
C LYS A 71 -11.07 20.11 -7.54
N GLU A 72 -10.65 21.06 -6.70
CA GLU A 72 -10.61 22.48 -7.05
C GLU A 72 -9.32 22.85 -7.79
N LYS A 73 -8.19 22.32 -7.31
CA LYS A 73 -6.85 22.65 -7.82
C LYS A 73 -6.38 21.75 -8.95
N ASN A 74 -7.15 20.71 -9.29
CA ASN A 74 -6.82 19.65 -10.25
C ASN A 74 -5.41 19.06 -10.03
N THR A 75 -5.00 18.92 -8.77
CA THR A 75 -3.68 18.40 -8.38
C THR A 75 -3.81 17.57 -7.11
N LEU A 76 -2.97 16.55 -6.96
CA LEU A 76 -2.91 15.74 -5.74
C LEU A 76 -1.66 16.13 -4.94
N SER A 77 -1.86 16.69 -3.75
CA SER A 77 -0.77 17.11 -2.87
C SER A 77 -0.53 16.11 -1.73
N TYR A 78 0.63 16.21 -1.08
CA TYR A 78 0.95 15.38 0.08
C TYR A 78 -0.06 15.56 1.22
N SER A 79 -0.53 16.78 1.47
CA SER A 79 -1.54 17.04 2.51
C SER A 79 -2.84 16.30 2.24
N ASP A 80 -3.23 16.12 0.97
CA ASP A 80 -4.44 15.36 0.62
C ASP A 80 -4.26 13.86 0.94
N LEU A 81 -3.06 13.32 0.77
CA LEU A 81 -2.70 11.94 1.15
C LEU A 81 -2.70 11.76 2.67
N ALA A 82 -2.04 12.68 3.40
CA ALA A 82 -1.95 12.63 4.86
C ALA A 82 -3.34 12.75 5.52
N ASN A 83 -4.19 13.66 5.03
CA ASN A 83 -5.56 13.81 5.53
C ASN A 83 -6.38 12.53 5.29
N ALA A 84 -6.29 11.94 4.09
CA ALA A 84 -7.00 10.71 3.78
C ALA A 84 -6.56 9.54 4.68
N ALA A 85 -5.27 9.45 5.01
CA ALA A 85 -4.73 8.41 5.90
C ALA A 85 -5.29 8.52 7.33
N GLU A 86 -5.45 9.73 7.84
CA GLU A 86 -5.95 9.98 9.20
C GLU A 86 -7.48 9.85 9.30
N GLU A 87 -8.21 10.34 8.29
CA GLU A 87 -9.67 10.46 8.33
C GLU A 87 -10.41 9.22 7.81
N THR A 88 -9.70 8.23 7.28
CA THR A 88 -10.29 7.02 6.71
C THR A 88 -9.81 5.79 7.45
N ASP A 89 -10.72 5.07 8.13
CA ASP A 89 -10.39 3.87 8.90
C ASP A 89 -9.61 2.82 8.10
N THR A 90 -9.94 2.62 6.83
CA THR A 90 -9.25 1.66 5.96
C THR A 90 -7.80 2.06 5.63
N PHE A 91 -7.42 3.31 5.87
CA PHE A 91 -6.07 3.84 5.65
C PHE A 91 -5.31 4.13 6.94
N GLN A 92 -5.86 3.79 8.11
CA GLN A 92 -5.21 4.03 9.41
C GLN A 92 -3.80 3.43 9.51
N PHE A 93 -3.54 2.31 8.83
CA PHE A 93 -2.20 1.70 8.77
C PHE A 93 -1.13 2.59 8.09
N LEU A 94 -1.54 3.67 7.40
CA LEU A 94 -0.64 4.62 6.75
C LEU A 94 -0.33 5.84 7.62
N THR A 95 -0.97 6.04 8.77
CA THR A 95 -0.83 7.27 9.58
C THR A 95 0.62 7.54 10.01
N ASP A 96 1.35 6.49 10.40
CA ASP A 96 2.77 6.59 10.75
C ASP A 96 3.69 6.80 9.54
N ILE A 97 3.22 6.45 8.34
CA ILE A 97 3.98 6.54 7.07
C ILE A 97 3.71 7.88 6.35
N LEU A 98 2.49 8.40 6.49
CA LEU A 98 1.99 9.63 5.87
C LEU A 98 1.52 10.64 6.94
N PRO A 99 2.39 11.07 7.86
CA PRO A 99 1.99 11.96 8.94
C PRO A 99 1.63 13.37 8.42
N LYS A 100 0.65 14.02 9.06
CA LYS A 100 0.42 15.46 8.85
C LYS A 100 1.66 16.24 9.28
N LYS A 101 2.12 17.14 8.40
CA LYS A 101 3.27 17.99 8.69
C LYS A 101 2.84 19.15 9.57
N ILE A 102 3.52 19.32 10.70
CA ILE A 102 3.44 20.52 11.55
C ILE A 102 4.75 21.30 11.44
N LEU A 103 4.66 22.62 11.43
CA LEU A 103 5.86 23.45 11.47
C LEU A 103 6.42 23.45 12.88
N ALA A 104 7.75 23.42 13.01
CA ALA A 104 8.41 23.41 14.32
C ALA A 104 7.94 24.56 15.24
N ARG A 105 7.74 25.75 14.67
CA ARG A 105 7.19 26.91 15.41
C ARG A 105 5.78 26.67 15.98
N ASP A 106 4.92 25.97 15.23
CA ASP A 106 3.54 25.71 15.63
C ASP A 106 3.51 24.58 16.67
N TYR A 107 4.40 23.60 16.52
CA TYR A 107 4.61 22.54 17.50
C TYR A 107 5.12 23.10 18.84
N LEU A 108 6.16 23.93 18.82
CA LEU A 108 6.70 24.58 20.03
C LEU A 108 5.64 25.41 20.74
N ARG A 109 4.86 26.20 19.99
CA ARG A 109 3.72 26.93 20.55
C ARG A 109 2.70 25.99 21.22
N SER A 110 2.32 24.89 20.58
CA SER A 110 1.38 23.93 21.18
C SER A 110 1.92 23.24 22.44
N LEU A 111 3.24 23.18 22.62
CA LEU A 111 3.86 22.67 23.85
C LEU A 111 3.82 23.71 24.98
N GLU A 112 4.05 24.98 24.66
CA GLU A 112 3.94 26.10 25.60
C GLU A 112 2.51 26.22 26.12
N GLU A 113 1.52 26.22 25.23
CA GLU A 113 0.08 26.27 25.59
C GLU A 113 -0.34 25.09 26.48
N ARG A 114 0.19 23.88 26.26
CA ARG A 114 -0.13 22.70 27.09
C ARG A 114 0.60 22.69 28.44
N GLY A 115 1.68 23.46 28.59
CA GLY A 115 2.38 23.65 29.86
C GLY A 115 1.67 24.67 30.77
N GLU A 116 0.99 25.65 30.18
CA GLU A 116 0.28 26.72 30.92
C GLU A 116 -1.02 26.23 31.58
N ASP A 117 -1.67 25.20 31.04
CA ASP A 117 -2.90 24.59 31.59
C ASP A 117 -2.67 23.67 32.81
N GLY A 118 -1.41 23.37 33.14
CA GLY A 118 -1.03 22.44 34.22
C GLY A 118 -0.79 23.07 35.60
N ASP A 119 -0.74 24.41 35.68
CA ASP A 119 -0.40 25.18 36.88
C ASP A 119 -1.57 26.05 37.41
N ALA A 120 -2.82 25.73 37.05
CA ALA A 120 -4.04 26.42 37.51
C ALA A 120 -4.82 25.62 38.56
#